data_AF-C4L203-F1
#
_entry.id   AF-C4L203-F1
#
_cell.length_a   1.000
_cell.length_b   1.000
_cell.length_c   1.000
_cell.angle_alpha   90.00
_cell.angle_beta   90.00
_cell.angle_gamma   90.00
#
_symmetry.space_group_name_H-M   'P 1'
#
loop_
_entity.id
_entity.type
_entity.pdbx_description
1 polymer ?
#
loop_
_entity_poly.entity_id
_entity_poly.type
_entity_poly.pdbx_seq_one_letter_code
_entity_poly.pdbx_strand_id
1 'polypeptide(L)'
;MQVIQEFASYTEWLESLEKLSDSDWNKQIDSEKWSIKQIVLHIAHWDNHLLNVIIPSVKNGEGMIFPDFDSFNARATKRAEKLSGDVVLKESLQSRRALITMLESLSEEALTYKTTANGVSHDSHQGVPYSLHVIIGEFIEHDRHHMKQVESILK
;
A
#
# COMPACT_ATOMS: atom_id res chain seq x y z
N MET A 1 7.74 14.70 -5.67
CA MET A 1 9.17 14.86 -5.38
C MET A 1 9.53 14.57 -3.91
N GLN A 2 8.81 15.10 -2.90
CA GLN A 2 8.99 14.66 -1.49
C GLN A 2 8.07 13.47 -1.11
N VAL A 3 6.79 13.53 -1.50
CA VAL A 3 5.79 12.49 -1.17
C VAL A 3 6.19 11.10 -1.68
N ILE A 4 6.82 11.00 -2.86
CA ILE A 4 7.25 9.71 -3.43
C ILE A 4 8.43 9.15 -2.64
N GLN A 5 9.37 10.00 -2.21
CA GLN A 5 10.50 9.57 -1.38
C GLN A 5 10.03 9.08 -0.01
N GLU A 6 9.07 9.78 0.59
CA GLU A 6 8.43 9.35 1.83
C GLU A 6 7.70 8.02 1.65
N PHE A 7 6.92 7.86 0.57
CA PHE A 7 6.28 6.59 0.25
C PHE A 7 7.26 5.45 -0.04
N ALA A 8 8.43 5.76 -0.60
CA ALA A 8 9.51 4.82 -0.82
C ALA A 8 10.16 4.34 0.47
N SER A 9 10.18 5.14 1.53
CA SER A 9 10.80 4.75 2.83
C SER A 9 10.17 3.51 3.46
N TYR A 10 8.97 3.11 3.04
CA TYR A 10 8.38 1.83 3.41
C TYR A 10 9.26 0.63 3.03
N THR A 11 10.08 0.72 1.97
CA THR A 11 11.00 -0.37 1.62
C THR A 11 12.08 -0.58 2.66
N GLU A 12 12.56 0.49 3.29
CA GLU A 12 13.55 0.41 4.37
C GLU A 12 12.93 -0.28 5.60
N TRP A 13 11.67 0.02 5.89
CA TRP A 13 10.93 -0.68 6.95
C TRP A 13 10.72 -2.15 6.61
N LEU A 14 10.34 -2.49 5.36
CA LEU A 14 10.24 -3.88 4.92
C LEU A 14 11.57 -4.63 5.09
N GLU A 15 12.69 -4.02 4.70
CA GLU A 15 14.04 -4.60 4.85
C GLU A 15 14.39 -4.85 6.32
N SER A 16 13.88 -4.05 7.26
CA SER A 16 14.06 -4.31 8.70
C SER A 16 13.42 -5.64 9.17
N LEU A 17 12.45 -6.16 8.42
CA LEU A 17 11.75 -7.42 8.72
C LEU A 17 12.49 -8.67 8.20
N GLU A 18 13.58 -8.52 7.46
CA GLU A 18 14.34 -9.64 6.85
C GLU A 18 14.79 -10.69 7.87
N LYS A 19 15.01 -10.28 9.12
CA LYS A 19 15.48 -11.17 10.20
C LYS A 19 14.37 -11.81 11.02
N LEU A 20 13.10 -11.53 10.71
CA LEU A 20 11.99 -12.13 11.44
C LEU A 20 11.94 -13.64 11.21
N SER A 21 11.70 -14.38 12.30
CA SER A 21 11.44 -15.81 12.20
C SER A 21 10.06 -16.08 11.58
N ASP A 22 9.85 -17.29 11.07
CA ASP A 22 8.51 -17.72 10.64
C ASP A 22 7.47 -17.58 11.76
N SER A 23 7.87 -17.83 13.02
CA SER A 23 6.98 -17.64 14.17
C SER A 23 6.56 -16.17 14.31
N ASP A 24 7.51 -15.23 14.18
CA ASP A 24 7.21 -13.80 14.24
C ASP A 24 6.29 -13.37 13.10
N TRP A 25 6.55 -13.81 11.87
CA TRP A 25 5.69 -13.52 10.72
C TRP A 25 4.23 -13.97 10.90
N ASN A 26 4.00 -15.02 11.69
CA ASN A 26 2.67 -15.53 12.01
C ASN A 26 2.07 -14.92 13.30
N LYS A 27 2.79 -14.08 14.06
CA LYS A 27 2.20 -13.35 15.20
C LYS A 27 1.08 -12.44 14.73
N GLN A 28 -0.03 -12.45 15.46
CA GLN A 28 -1.18 -11.58 15.23
C GLN A 28 -1.13 -10.35 16.12
N ILE A 29 -1.63 -9.21 15.60
CA ILE A 29 -1.72 -7.95 16.37
C ILE A 29 -2.62 -8.12 17.62
N ASP A 30 -3.65 -8.96 17.49
CA ASP A 30 -4.59 -9.41 18.52
C ASP A 30 -5.24 -10.70 18.01
N SER A 31 -5.90 -11.45 18.89
CA SER A 31 -6.63 -12.69 18.61
C SER A 31 -7.60 -12.62 17.42
N GLU A 32 -8.18 -11.44 17.15
CA GLU A 32 -9.10 -11.19 16.03
C GLU A 32 -8.47 -10.42 14.86
N LYS A 33 -7.16 -10.15 14.91
CA LYS A 33 -6.46 -9.32 13.92
C LYS A 33 -5.51 -10.12 13.05
N TRP A 34 -5.09 -9.49 11.96
CA TRP A 34 -4.16 -10.06 10.98
C TRP A 34 -2.78 -10.34 11.58
N SER A 35 -2.13 -11.37 11.04
CA SER A 35 -0.71 -11.64 11.24
C SER A 35 0.17 -10.62 10.53
N ILE A 36 1.45 -10.53 10.90
CA ILE A 36 2.42 -9.65 10.21
C ILE A 36 2.45 -9.94 8.70
N LYS A 37 2.47 -11.23 8.30
CA LYS A 37 2.48 -11.59 6.87
C LYS A 37 1.19 -11.20 6.14
N GLN A 38 0.05 -11.25 6.82
CA GLN A 38 -1.23 -10.77 6.26
C GLN A 38 -1.25 -9.25 6.14
N ILE A 39 -0.64 -8.53 7.09
CA ILE A 39 -0.48 -7.08 7.02
C ILE A 39 0.39 -6.69 5.82
N VAL A 40 1.60 -7.22 5.77
CA VAL A 40 2.56 -6.86 4.72
C VAL A 40 2.04 -7.22 3.32
N LEU A 41 1.40 -8.39 3.16
CA LEU A 41 0.86 -8.78 1.86
C LEU A 41 -0.37 -7.96 1.42
N HIS A 42 -1.19 -7.44 2.35
CA HIS A 42 -2.31 -6.58 1.94
C HIS A 42 -1.79 -5.24 1.40
N ILE A 43 -0.72 -4.68 1.99
CA ILE A 43 -0.10 -3.45 1.49
C ILE A 43 0.44 -3.69 0.08
N ALA A 44 1.16 -4.81 -0.13
CA ALA A 44 1.62 -5.20 -1.45
C ALA A 44 0.48 -5.39 -2.47
N HIS A 45 -0.68 -5.87 -2.03
CA HIS A 45 -1.85 -6.00 -2.89
C HIS A 45 -2.39 -4.62 -3.31
N TRP A 46 -2.41 -3.64 -2.41
CA TRP A 46 -2.73 -2.26 -2.76
C TRP A 46 -1.68 -1.60 -3.65
N ASP A 47 -0.39 -1.84 -3.43
CA ASP A 47 0.68 -1.36 -4.31
C ASP A 47 0.43 -1.84 -5.76
N ASN A 48 0.06 -3.12 -5.91
CA ASN A 48 -0.26 -3.69 -7.22
C ASN A 48 -1.54 -3.09 -7.82
N HIS A 49 -2.55 -2.75 -7.01
CA HIS A 49 -3.76 -2.09 -7.51
C HIS A 49 -3.48 -0.65 -7.96
N LEU A 50 -2.68 0.09 -7.19
CA LEU A 50 -2.22 1.42 -7.56
C LEU A 50 -1.45 1.39 -8.89
N LEU A 51 -0.51 0.45 -9.02
CA LEU A 51 0.33 0.29 -10.20
C LEU A 51 -0.46 -0.11 -11.45
N ASN A 52 -1.32 -1.12 -11.33
CA ASN A 52 -1.93 -1.79 -12.49
C ASN A 52 -3.32 -1.28 -12.85
N VAL A 53 -4.00 -0.57 -11.94
CA VAL A 53 -5.37 -0.09 -12.14
C VAL A 53 -5.44 1.42 -11.99
N ILE A 54 -5.03 1.96 -10.85
CA ILE A 54 -5.25 3.39 -10.55
C ILE A 54 -4.44 4.30 -11.46
N ILE A 55 -3.13 4.08 -11.56
CA ILE A 55 -2.26 4.93 -12.40
C ILE A 55 -2.69 4.88 -13.88
N PRO A 56 -2.93 3.71 -14.50
CA PRO A 56 -3.45 3.64 -15.87
C PRO A 56 -4.80 4.35 -16.04
N SER A 57 -5.75 4.15 -15.12
CA SER A 57 -7.08 4.76 -15.19
C SER A 57 -7.02 6.29 -15.12
N VAL A 58 -6.17 6.84 -14.23
CA VAL A 58 -5.94 8.29 -14.16
C VAL A 58 -5.30 8.82 -15.45
N LYS A 59 -4.32 8.10 -16.01
CA LYS A 59 -3.69 8.47 -17.29
C LYS A 59 -4.67 8.49 -18.47
N ASN A 60 -5.70 7.66 -18.42
CA ASN A 60 -6.77 7.62 -19.42
C ASN A 60 -7.90 8.64 -19.15
N GLY A 61 -7.85 9.37 -18.03
CA GLY A 61 -8.89 10.32 -17.63
C GLY A 61 -10.14 9.68 -17.02
N GLU A 62 -10.09 8.41 -16.62
CA GLU A 62 -11.25 7.61 -16.19
C GLU A 62 -11.54 7.70 -14.67
N GLY A 63 -10.69 8.40 -13.91
CA GLY A 63 -10.78 8.44 -12.44
C GLY A 63 -10.10 7.24 -11.77
N MET A 64 -9.94 7.29 -10.46
CA MET A 64 -9.47 6.17 -9.65
C MET A 64 -10.64 5.23 -9.33
N ILE A 65 -10.45 3.94 -9.56
CA ILE A 65 -11.46 2.92 -9.31
C ILE A 65 -10.97 2.01 -8.19
N PHE A 66 -11.56 2.17 -7.01
CA PHE A 66 -11.28 1.30 -5.88
C PHE A 66 -12.38 0.26 -5.70
N PRO A 67 -12.01 -1.02 -5.51
CA PRO A 67 -12.97 -2.08 -5.25
C PRO A 67 -13.57 -1.95 -3.84
N ASP A 68 -14.52 -2.82 -3.51
CA ASP A 68 -14.91 -3.05 -2.13
C ASP A 68 -13.70 -3.51 -1.29
N PHE A 69 -13.42 -2.81 -0.19
CA PHE A 69 -12.17 -2.97 0.56
C PHE A 69 -12.12 -4.31 1.30
N ASP A 70 -13.25 -4.74 1.88
CA ASP A 70 -13.30 -5.98 2.67
C ASP A 70 -13.01 -7.19 1.78
N SER A 71 -13.69 -7.29 0.64
CA SER A 71 -13.45 -8.38 -0.31
C SER A 71 -12.07 -8.29 -0.95
N PHE A 72 -11.53 -7.09 -1.17
CA PHE A 72 -10.18 -6.89 -1.70
C PHE A 72 -9.10 -7.34 -0.72
N ASN A 73 -9.20 -6.91 0.54
CA ASN A 73 -8.29 -7.25 1.62
C ASN A 73 -8.35 -8.75 1.96
N ALA A 74 -9.55 -9.35 1.99
CA ALA A 74 -9.74 -10.77 2.25
C ALA A 74 -8.99 -11.68 1.26
N ARG A 75 -8.81 -11.25 0.00
CA ARG A 75 -8.01 -12.00 -0.98
C ARG A 75 -6.54 -12.03 -0.62
N ALA A 76 -5.98 -10.89 -0.22
CA ALA A 76 -4.59 -10.80 0.20
C ALA A 76 -4.34 -11.60 1.47
N THR A 77 -5.18 -11.44 2.48
CA THR A 77 -4.98 -12.08 3.79
C THR A 77 -5.11 -13.62 3.70
N LYS A 78 -6.09 -14.13 2.93
CA LYS A 78 -6.22 -15.57 2.67
C LYS A 78 -5.05 -16.14 1.86
N ARG A 79 -4.46 -15.35 0.96
CA ARG A 79 -3.27 -15.76 0.22
C ARG A 79 -2.05 -15.82 1.15
N ALA A 80 -1.88 -14.83 2.02
CA ALA A 80 -0.75 -14.76 2.95
C ALA A 80 -0.66 -15.96 3.89
N GLU A 81 -1.79 -16.56 4.28
CA GLU A 81 -1.84 -17.78 5.10
C GLU A 81 -0.98 -18.92 4.53
N LYS A 82 -0.91 -19.02 3.20
CA LYS A 82 -0.22 -20.07 2.45
C LYS A 82 1.25 -19.76 2.13
N LEU A 83 1.71 -18.56 2.45
CA LEU A 83 3.05 -18.09 2.13
C LEU A 83 3.94 -18.06 3.39
N SER A 84 5.24 -18.22 3.17
CA SER A 84 6.26 -17.92 4.18
C SER A 84 6.49 -16.42 4.28
N GLY A 85 7.11 -15.99 5.39
CA GLY A 85 7.51 -14.61 5.59
C GLY A 85 8.41 -14.08 4.47
N ASP A 86 9.42 -14.86 4.08
CA ASP A 86 10.37 -14.51 3.01
C ASP A 86 9.69 -14.24 1.66
N VAL A 87 8.70 -15.07 1.30
CA VAL A 87 7.95 -14.89 0.05
C VAL A 87 7.12 -13.61 0.12
N VAL A 88 6.45 -13.35 1.25
CA VAL A 88 5.68 -12.13 1.46
C VAL A 88 6.58 -10.89 1.42
N LEU A 89 7.73 -10.91 2.10
CA LEU A 89 8.69 -9.82 2.10
C LEU A 89 9.20 -9.53 0.68
N LYS A 90 9.62 -10.56 -0.05
CA LYS A 90 10.11 -10.43 -1.42
C LYS A 90 9.06 -9.82 -2.35
N GLU A 91 7.83 -10.30 -2.29
CA GLU A 91 6.73 -9.78 -3.11
C GLU A 91 6.40 -8.32 -2.78
N SER A 92 6.44 -7.97 -1.51
CA SER A 92 6.12 -6.61 -1.04
C SER A 92 7.22 -5.61 -1.42
N LEU A 93 8.48 -6.00 -1.30
CA LEU A 93 9.60 -5.19 -1.81
C LEU A 93 9.50 -5.01 -3.32
N GLN A 94 9.15 -6.07 -4.06
CA GLN A 94 8.99 -6.00 -5.50
C GLN A 94 7.84 -5.07 -5.92
N SER A 95 6.67 -5.19 -5.28
CA SER A 95 5.51 -4.34 -5.61
C SER A 95 5.79 -2.88 -5.30
N ARG A 96 6.34 -2.58 -4.11
CA ARG A 96 6.63 -1.20 -3.71
C ARG A 96 7.67 -0.58 -4.64
N ARG A 97 8.78 -1.26 -4.92
CA ARG A 97 9.82 -0.74 -5.82
C ARG A 97 9.28 -0.49 -7.23
N ALA A 98 8.48 -1.41 -7.77
CA ALA A 98 7.87 -1.23 -9.09
C ALA A 98 6.91 -0.02 -9.12
N LEU A 99 6.10 0.14 -8.07
CA LEU A 99 5.20 1.29 -7.93
C LEU A 99 5.96 2.60 -7.82
N ILE A 100 7.03 2.66 -7.02
CA ILE A 100 7.89 3.84 -6.91
C ILE A 100 8.50 4.20 -8.26
N THR A 101 9.08 3.22 -8.99
CA THR A 101 9.63 3.48 -10.33
C THR A 101 8.58 4.04 -11.30
N MET A 102 7.35 3.52 -11.25
CA MET A 102 6.25 4.08 -12.07
C MET A 102 5.94 5.52 -11.66
N LEU A 103 5.78 5.81 -10.36
CA LEU A 103 5.46 7.15 -9.86
C LEU A 103 6.56 8.18 -10.17
N GLU A 104 7.82 7.80 -10.05
CA GLU A 104 8.98 8.64 -10.39
C GLU A 104 9.08 8.96 -11.88
N SER A 105 8.50 8.11 -12.74
CA SER A 105 8.44 8.35 -14.19
C SER A 105 7.37 9.36 -14.60
N LEU A 106 6.44 9.71 -13.71
CA LEU A 106 5.36 10.65 -13.98
C LEU A 106 5.83 12.10 -13.81
N SER A 107 5.33 12.99 -14.66
CA SER A 107 5.53 14.43 -14.46
C SER A 107 4.78 14.92 -13.22
N GLU A 108 5.21 16.05 -12.66
CA GLU A 108 4.49 16.71 -11.57
C GLU A 108 3.04 17.05 -11.95
N GLU A 109 2.81 17.47 -13.19
CA GLU A 109 1.46 17.71 -13.72
C GLU A 109 0.60 16.44 -13.69
N ALA A 110 1.14 15.29 -14.11
CA ALA A 110 0.41 14.02 -14.06
C ALA A 110 0.11 13.57 -12.61
N LEU A 111 1.05 13.81 -11.68
CA LEU A 111 0.87 13.48 -10.27
C LEU A 111 -0.20 14.36 -9.59
N THR A 112 -0.27 15.63 -9.98
CA THR A 112 -1.19 16.63 -9.39
C THR A 112 -2.46 16.84 -10.19
N TYR A 113 -2.63 16.11 -11.30
CA TYR A 113 -3.83 16.17 -12.12
C TYR A 113 -5.07 15.82 -11.29
N LYS A 114 -6.05 16.74 -11.31
CA LYS A 114 -7.29 16.60 -10.56
C LYS A 114 -8.14 15.51 -11.20
N THR A 115 -8.60 14.58 -10.38
CA THR A 115 -9.37 13.44 -10.82
C THR A 115 -10.46 13.11 -9.80
N THR A 116 -11.11 11.96 -9.94
CA THR A 116 -12.08 11.44 -8.97
C THR A 116 -11.60 10.13 -8.37
N ALA A 117 -12.09 9.77 -7.20
CA ALA A 117 -12.01 8.41 -6.67
C ALA A 117 -13.43 7.87 -6.50
N ASN A 118 -13.76 6.78 -7.23
CA ASN A 118 -15.11 6.23 -7.28
C ASN A 118 -16.20 7.28 -7.57
N GLY A 119 -15.90 8.24 -8.45
CA GLY A 119 -16.82 9.33 -8.84
C GLY A 119 -16.87 10.52 -7.87
N VAL A 120 -16.17 10.46 -6.73
CA VAL A 120 -16.06 11.58 -5.78
C VAL A 120 -14.85 12.44 -6.14
N SER A 121 -15.00 13.75 -6.20
CA SER A 121 -13.95 14.67 -6.65
C SER A 121 -13.00 15.16 -5.57
N HIS A 122 -13.41 15.11 -4.30
CA HIS A 122 -12.63 15.61 -3.17
C HIS A 122 -12.50 14.54 -2.10
N ASP A 123 -11.34 14.49 -1.47
CA ASP A 123 -11.12 13.64 -0.31
C ASP A 123 -12.04 14.07 0.86
N SER A 124 -12.58 13.08 1.56
CA SER A 124 -13.55 13.28 2.64
C SER A 124 -12.94 13.87 3.93
N HIS A 125 -11.62 13.85 4.07
CA HIS A 125 -10.91 14.22 5.30
C HIS A 125 -10.47 15.69 5.29
N GLN A 126 -9.80 16.13 4.23
CA GLN A 126 -9.29 17.49 4.05
C GLN A 126 -10.11 18.31 3.05
N GLY A 127 -10.99 17.68 2.27
CA GLY A 127 -11.82 18.38 1.30
C GLY A 127 -11.02 18.89 0.10
N VAL A 128 -9.86 18.30 -0.19
CA VAL A 128 -9.01 18.65 -1.33
C VAL A 128 -9.32 17.80 -2.55
N PRO A 129 -9.16 18.30 -3.78
CA PRO A 129 -9.41 17.49 -4.98
C PRO A 129 -8.50 16.25 -5.03
N TYR A 130 -9.07 15.10 -5.41
CA TYR A 130 -8.29 13.89 -5.60
C TYR A 130 -7.25 14.07 -6.72
N SER A 131 -6.07 13.51 -6.49
CA SER A 131 -4.96 13.40 -7.44
C SER A 131 -4.08 12.23 -7.02
N LEU A 132 -3.17 11.77 -7.88
CA LEU A 132 -2.21 10.73 -7.49
C LEU A 132 -1.32 11.21 -6.33
N HIS A 133 -1.02 12.51 -6.24
CA HIS A 133 -0.31 13.08 -5.10
C HIS A 133 -1.07 12.88 -3.79
N VAL A 134 -2.37 13.20 -3.77
CA VAL A 134 -3.21 13.09 -2.56
C VAL A 134 -3.37 11.63 -2.14
N ILE A 135 -3.68 10.73 -3.08
CA ILE A 135 -3.90 9.32 -2.74
C ILE A 135 -2.63 8.66 -2.21
N ILE A 136 -1.46 8.99 -2.75
CA ILE A 136 -0.19 8.48 -2.23
C ILE A 136 0.06 8.98 -0.80
N GLY A 137 -0.34 10.23 -0.49
CA GLY A 137 -0.34 10.73 0.89
C GLY A 137 -1.21 9.90 1.83
N GLU A 138 -2.42 9.53 1.41
CA GLU A 138 -3.30 8.65 2.19
C GLU A 138 -2.67 7.26 2.41
N PHE A 139 -2.01 6.70 1.40
CA PHE A 139 -1.31 5.42 1.50
C PHE A 139 -0.07 5.47 2.41
N ILE A 140 0.63 6.60 2.50
CA ILE A 140 1.71 6.78 3.49
C ILE A 140 1.15 6.68 4.91
N GLU A 141 0.03 7.33 5.20
CA GLU A 141 -0.59 7.28 6.53
C GLU A 141 -1.15 5.88 6.85
N HIS A 142 -1.71 5.20 5.85
CA HIS A 142 -2.11 3.80 5.93
C HIS A 142 -0.92 2.88 6.27
N ASP A 143 0.19 3.01 5.57
CA ASP A 143 1.39 2.20 5.81
C ASP A 143 1.91 2.43 7.23
N ARG A 144 2.01 3.70 7.66
CA ARG A 144 2.42 4.07 9.02
C ARG A 144 1.53 3.48 10.09
N HIS A 145 0.21 3.46 9.86
CA HIS A 145 -0.73 2.85 10.79
C HIS A 145 -0.40 1.37 10.99
N HIS A 146 -0.16 0.63 9.92
CA HIS A 146 0.15 -0.80 9.96
C HIS A 146 1.57 -1.09 10.46
N MET A 147 2.56 -0.26 10.13
CA MET A 147 3.92 -0.34 10.69
C MET A 147 3.87 -0.29 12.21
N LYS A 148 3.12 0.67 12.78
CA LYS A 148 2.94 0.80 14.24
C LYS A 148 2.27 -0.43 14.85
N GLN A 149 1.29 -1.03 14.16
CA GLN A 149 0.67 -2.27 14.64
C GLN A 149 1.70 -3.39 14.73
N VAL A 150 2.48 -3.61 13.67
CA VAL A 150 3.52 -4.65 13.63
C VAL A 150 4.61 -4.41 14.68
N GLU A 151 5.13 -3.18 14.78
CA GLU A 151 6.13 -2.80 15.78
C GLU A 151 5.64 -2.99 17.22
N SER A 152 4.33 -2.84 17.46
CA SER A 152 3.77 -3.01 18.80
C SER A 152 3.86 -4.45 19.34
N ILE A 153 3.95 -5.44 18.46
CA ILE A 153 3.99 -6.87 18.81
C ILE A 153 5.36 -7.53 18.61
N LEU A 154 6.31 -6.82 18.01
CA LEU A 154 7.70 -7.25 17.82
C LEU A 154 8.64 -6.83 18.96
N LYS A 155 8.09 -6.30 20.07
CA LYS A 155 8.83 -5.93 21.27
C LYS A 155 9.46 -7.12 21.99
#